data_AF-A0A4R3UNP9-F1
#
_entry.id   AF-A0A4R3UNP9-F1
#
_cell.length_a   1.000
_cell.length_b   1.000
_cell.length_c   1.000
_cell.angle_alpha   90.00
_cell.angle_beta   90.00
_cell.angle_gamma   90.00
#
_symmetry.space_group_name_H-M   'P 1'
#
loop_
_entity.id
_entity.type
_entity.pdbx_description
1 polymer ?
#
loop_
_entity_poly.entity_id
_entity_poly.type
_entity_poly.pdbx_seq_one_letter_code
_entity_poly.pdbx_strand_id
1 'polypeptide(L)' 'MSKQIMAYPVRLDPALREQLQVKADQNDRSLHREIVFRLKESLAKENAPEGESSEALVQ' A
#
# COMPACT_ATOMS: atom_id res chain seq x y z
N MET A 1 -20.20 1.79 -19.49
CA MET A 1 -19.11 2.69 -19.91
C MET A 1 -17.91 2.46 -19.02
N SER A 2 -16.80 1.93 -19.55
CA SER A 2 -15.55 1.76 -18.79
C SER A 2 -14.90 3.13 -18.57
N LYS A 3 -14.82 3.58 -17.31
CA LYS A 3 -14.16 4.84 -16.96
C LYS A 3 -12.65 4.66 -17.13
N GLN A 4 -12.07 5.29 -18.15
CA GLN A 4 -10.62 5.31 -18.34
C GLN A 4 -9.97 6.12 -17.22
N ILE A 5 -9.02 5.53 -16.49
CA ILE A 5 -8.28 6.21 -15.43
C ILE A 5 -7.00 6.79 -16.04
N MET A 6 -6.77 8.09 -15.85
CA MET A 6 -5.56 8.75 -16.30
C MET A 6 -4.36 8.33 -15.43
N ALA A 7 -3.22 8.12 -16.08
CA ALA A 7 -1.98 7.81 -15.38
C ALA A 7 -1.54 9.01 -14.54
N TYR A 8 -1.14 8.76 -13.29
CA TYR A 8 -0.58 9.77 -12.41
C TYR A 8 0.93 9.53 -12.23
N PRO A 9 1.81 10.41 -12.77
CA PRO A 9 3.25 10.22 -12.66
C PRO A 9 3.73 10.56 -11.25
N VAL A 10 4.06 9.52 -10.48
CA VAL A 10 4.63 9.67 -9.14
C VAL A 10 6.15 9.85 -9.25
N ARG A 11 6.67 10.93 -8.67
CA ARG A 11 8.12 11.12 -8.50
C ARG A 11 8.56 10.33 -7.27
N LEU A 12 9.43 9.34 -7.47
CA LEU A 12 10.00 8.52 -6.41
C LEU A 12 11.50 8.69 -6.38
N ASP A 13 12.06 8.71 -5.18
CA ASP A 13 13.49 8.49 -5.02
C ASP A 13 13.89 7.13 -5.64
N PRO A 14 15.02 7.03 -6.36
CA PRO A 14 15.43 5.79 -7.00
C PRO A 14 15.55 4.60 -6.03
N ALA A 15 16.11 4.82 -4.83
CA ALA A 15 16.27 3.77 -3.85
C ALA A 15 14.91 3.29 -3.32
N LEU A 16 13.96 4.20 -3.12
CA LEU A 16 12.59 3.85 -2.76
C LEU A 16 11.91 3.03 -3.87
N ARG A 17 12.10 3.41 -5.13
CA ARG A 17 11.54 2.67 -6.27
C ARG A 17 12.08 1.24 -6.32
N GLU A 18 13.38 1.04 -6.10
CA GLU A 18 14.00 -0.29 -6.07
C GLU A 18 13.45 -1.13 -4.91
N GLN A 19 13.33 -0.56 -3.72
CA GLN A 19 12.73 -1.25 -2.57
C GLN A 19 11.29 -1.69 -2.85
N LEU A 20 10.50 -0.83 -3.50
CA LEU A 20 9.13 -1.17 -3.91
C LEU A 20 9.10 -2.26 -4.99
N GLN A 21 10.08 -2.27 -5.90
CA GLN A 21 10.20 -3.32 -6.91
C GLN A 21 10.49 -4.68 -6.26
N VAL A 22 11.47 -4.75 -5.35
CA VAL A 22 11.77 -5.99 -4.61
C VAL A 22 10.54 -6.51 -3.87
N LYS A 23 9.78 -5.62 -3.23
CA LYS A 23 8.53 -5.99 -2.55
C LYS A 23 7.45 -6.46 -3.53
N ALA A 24 7.35 -5.85 -4.70
CA ALA A 24 6.40 -6.26 -5.72
C ALA A 24 6.71 -7.67 -6.22
N ASP A 25 7.99 -7.96 -6.49
CA ASP A 25 8.46 -9.27 -6.94
C ASP A 25 8.22 -10.35 -5.88
N GLN A 26 8.51 -10.05 -4.60
CA GLN A 26 8.24 -10.96 -3.47
C GLN A 26 6.76 -11.32 -3.30
N ASN A 27 5.85 -10.46 -3.75
CA ASN A 27 4.40 -10.62 -3.58
C ASN A 27 3.70 -11.07 -4.87
N ASP A 28 4.43 -11.44 -5.93
CA ASP A 28 3.91 -11.76 -7.26
C ASP A 28 2.99 -10.67 -7.82
N ARG A 29 3.39 -9.40 -7.65
CA ARG A 29 2.65 -8.21 -8.11
C ARG A 29 3.50 -7.39 -9.05
N SER A 30 2.83 -6.66 -9.95
CA SER A 30 3.48 -5.57 -10.66
C SER A 30 3.78 -4.42 -9.68
N LEU A 31 4.82 -3.64 -9.96
CA LEU A 31 5.16 -2.44 -9.17
C LEU A 31 3.96 -1.50 -8.99
N HIS A 32 3.17 -1.30 -10.05
CA HIS A 32 1.95 -0.52 -9.98
C HIS A 32 0.95 -1.09 -8.96
N ARG A 33 0.70 -2.40 -9.01
CA ARG A 33 -0.25 -3.06 -8.10
C ARG A 33 0.24 -3.01 -6.65
N GLU A 34 1.54 -3.10 -6.43
CA GLU A 34 2.14 -2.99 -5.10
C GLU A 34 2.03 -1.57 -4.53
N ILE A 35 2.26 -0.53 -5.35
CA ILE A 35 2.05 0.86 -4.95
C ILE A 35 0.58 1.10 -4.58
N VAL A 36 -0.36 0.67 -5.43
CA VAL A 36 -1.79 0.82 -5.17
C VAL A 36 -2.20 0.06 -3.90
N PHE A 37 -1.67 -1.15 -3.68
CA PHE A 37 -1.93 -1.94 -2.47
C PHE A 37 -1.50 -1.19 -1.21
N ARG A 38 -0.27 -0.68 -1.15
CA ARG A 38 0.24 0.07 0.00
C ARG A 38 -0.53 1.35 0.26
N LEU A 39 -0.92 2.08 -0.79
CA LEU A 39 -1.74 3.28 -0.65
C LEU A 39 -3.10 2.96 -0.05
N LYS A 40 -3.73 1.85 -0.48
CA LYS A 40 -4.99 1.38 0.09
C LYS A 40 -4.84 0.96 1.56
N GLU A 41 -3.76 0.25 1.90
CA GLU A 41 -3.47 -0.10 3.29
C GLU A 41 -3.25 1.13 4.17
N SER A 42 -2.54 2.15 3.67
CA SER A 42 -2.35 3.42 4.39
C SER A 42 -3.69 4.10 4.66
N LEU A 43 -4.52 4.24 3.63
CA LEU A 43 -5.86 4.81 3.77
C LEU A 43 -6.73 4.01 4.73
N ALA A 44 -6.67 2.67 4.67
CA ALA A 44 -7.42 1.82 5.59
C ALA A 44 -6.99 2.03 7.05
N LYS A 45 -5.69 2.22 7.30
CA LYS A 45 -5.15 2.52 8.65
C LYS A 45 -5.55 3.91 9.14
N GLU A 46 -5.51 4.92 8.27
CA GLU A 46 -5.95 6.28 8.61
C GLU A 46 -7.45 6.37 8.90
N ASN A 47 -8.25 5.53 8.25
CA ASN A 47 -9.70 5.46 8.47
C ASN A 47 -10.12 4.41 9.50
N ALA A 48 -9.17 3.70 10.12
CA ALA A 48 -9.50 2.76 11.18
C ALA A 48 -9.96 3.55 12.42
N PRO A 49 -11.10 3.19 13.03
CA PRO A 49 -11.47 3.80 14.31
C PRO A 49 -10.37 3.51 15.34
N GLU A 50 -9.87 4.55 16.00
CA GLU A 50 -8.94 4.41 17.12
C GLU A 50 -9.64 3.63 18.24
N GLY A 51 -9.45 2.31 18.29
CA GLY A 51 -10.12 1.51 19.31
C GLY A 51 -10.09 0.03 19.02
N GLU A 52 -8.94 -0.60 19.21
CA GLU A 52 -8.81 -1.92 19.83
C GLU A 52 -7.33 -2.12 20.19
N SER A 53 -6.87 -1.33 21.16
CA SER A 53 -5.72 -1.69 21.98
C SER A 53 -5.99 -3.09 22.54
N SER A 54 -5.28 -4.08 22.04
CA SER A 54 -5.30 -5.44 22.59
C SER A 54 -4.58 -5.46 23.94
N GLU A 55 -5.18 -4.85 24.96
CA GLU A 55 -4.94 -5.17 26.37
C GLU A 55 -6.03 -6.14 26.81
N ALA A 56 -5.82 -7.44 26.58
CA ALA A 56 -6.34 -8.53 27.42
C ALA A 56 -5.96 -9.90 26.83
N LEU A 57 -4.74 -10.35 27.12
CA LEU A 57 -4.50 -11.78 27.30
C LEU A 57 -3.60 -11.97 28.53
N VAL A 58 -4.19 -11.74 29.69
CA VAL A 58 -3.77 -12.35 30.95
C VAL A 58 -4.79 -13.44 31.26
N GLN A 59 -4.39 -14.69 31.09
CA GLN A 59 -4.90 -15.83 31.85
C GLN A 59 -3.70 -16.63 32.35
#